data_AF-A0A7W1ND78-F1
#
_entry.id   AF-A0A7W1ND78-F1
#
_cell.length_a   1.000
_cell.length_b   1.000
_cell.length_c   1.000
_cell.angle_alpha   90.00
_cell.angle_beta   90.00
_cell.angle_gamma   90.00
#
_symmetry.space_group_name_H-M   'P 1'
#
loop_
_entity.id
_entity.type
_entity.pdbx_description
1 polymer ?
#
loop_
_entity_poly.entity_id
_entity_poly.type
_entity_poly.pdbx_seq_one_letter_code
_entity_poly.pdbx_strand_id
1 'polypeptide(L)'
;MPLPYDSDPIIDSLQDELRMQMAALNELHHPVYPSDPRRIQELERLVRELRESINARRRELSGKVGPRDASGDPSLVGAHPQAKGPDRV
;
A
#
# COMPACT_ATOMS: atom_id res chain seq x y z
N MET A 1 2.76 9.67 9.43
CA MET A 1 3.57 8.60 8.83
C MET A 1 2.75 8.00 7.71
N PRO A 2 3.08 8.23 6.43
CA PRO A 2 2.42 7.52 5.32
C PRO A 2 2.67 6.02 5.48
N LEU A 3 1.66 5.19 5.16
CA LEU A 3 1.79 3.75 5.29
C LEU A 3 2.66 3.22 4.13
N PRO A 4 3.41 2.12 4.30
CA PRO A 4 4.25 1.55 3.24
C PRO A 4 3.47 1.11 1.98
N TYR A 5 2.13 1.10 2.04
CA TYR A 5 1.23 0.78 0.93
C TYR A 5 0.79 2.00 0.11
N ASP A 6 1.07 3.23 0.58
CA ASP A 6 0.69 4.47 -0.11
C ASP A 6 1.35 4.62 -1.49
N SER A 7 2.46 3.93 -1.73
CA SER A 7 3.22 4.04 -2.99
C SER A 7 3.09 2.82 -3.91
N ASP A 8 2.19 1.87 -3.63
CA ASP A 8 2.00 0.70 -4.50
C ASP A 8 1.10 1.07 -5.69
N PRO A 9 1.62 1.08 -6.93
CA PRO A 9 0.88 1.51 -8.11
C PRO A 9 -0.31 0.59 -8.45
N ILE A 10 -0.29 -0.64 -7.95
CA ILE A 10 -1.39 -1.60 -8.12
C ILE A 10 -2.54 -1.21 -7.17
N ILE A 11 -2.25 -0.90 -5.90
CA ILE A 11 -3.26 -0.38 -4.97
C ILE A 11 -3.86 0.94 -5.49
N ASP A 12 -3.05 1.83 -6.04
CA ASP A 12 -3.54 3.11 -6.59
C ASP A 12 -4.51 2.88 -7.77
N SER A 13 -4.10 2.03 -8.73
CA SER A 13 -4.97 1.64 -9.86
C SER A 13 -6.29 1.00 -9.39
N LEU A 14 -6.23 0.10 -8.40
CA LEU A 14 -7.42 -0.54 -7.85
C LEU A 14 -8.33 0.46 -7.10
N GLN A 15 -7.74 1.49 -6.47
CA GLN A 15 -8.51 2.55 -5.81
C GLN A 15 -9.21 3.45 -6.82
N ASP A 16 -8.55 3.81 -7.92
CA ASP A 16 -9.19 4.58 -8.98
C ASP A 16 -10.33 3.80 -9.64
N GLU A 17 -10.13 2.51 -9.89
CA GLU A 17 -11.20 1.66 -10.40
C GLU A 17 -12.37 1.57 -9.41
N LEU A 18 -12.09 1.41 -8.10
CA LEU A 18 -13.11 1.43 -7.06
C LEU A 18 -13.91 2.74 -7.04
N ARG A 19 -13.24 3.89 -7.20
CA ARG A 19 -13.90 5.20 -7.26
C ARG A 19 -14.82 5.31 -8.47
N MET A 20 -14.38 4.84 -9.64
CA MET A 20 -15.22 4.83 -10.84
C MET A 20 -16.47 3.97 -10.67
N GLN A 21 -16.33 2.77 -10.11
CA GLN A 21 -17.48 1.87 -9.90
C GLN A 21 -18.45 2.42 -8.84
N MET A 22 -17.96 3.07 -7.78
CA MET A 22 -18.81 3.72 -6.78
C MET A 22 -19.58 4.92 -7.35
N ALA A 23 -18.95 5.69 -8.24
CA ALA A 23 -19.64 6.79 -8.94
C ALA A 23 -20.77 6.24 -9.83
N ALA A 24 -20.50 5.21 -10.63
CA ALA A 24 -21.50 4.57 -11.46
C ALA A 24 -22.67 4.00 -10.63
N LEU A 25 -22.38 3.39 -9.48
CA LEU A 25 -23.41 2.86 -8.57
C LEU A 25 -24.29 3.99 -8.00
N ASN A 26 -23.71 5.13 -7.63
CA ASN A 26 -24.47 6.30 -7.19
C ASN A 26 -25.40 6.85 -8.27
N GLU A 27 -24.97 6.85 -9.54
CA GLU A 27 -25.82 7.29 -10.66
C GLU A 27 -27.03 6.36 -10.86
N LEU A 28 -26.86 5.05 -10.61
CA LEU A 28 -27.93 4.07 -10.76
C LEU A 28 -28.97 4.10 -9.63
N HIS A 29 -28.58 4.57 -8.44
CA HIS A 29 -29.48 4.81 -7.31
C HIS A 29 -30.24 6.14 -7.44
N HIS A 30 -30.62 6.52 -8.67
CA HIS A 30 -31.40 7.73 -8.88
C HIS A 30 -32.80 7.58 -8.26
N PRO A 31 -33.22 8.48 -7.36
CA PRO A 31 -34.44 8.33 -6.57
C PRO A 31 -35.73 8.36 -7.42
N VAL A 32 -35.66 8.93 -8.62
CA VAL A 32 -36.80 9.09 -9.53
C VAL A 32 -36.88 7.97 -10.57
N TYR A 33 -35.75 7.32 -10.88
CA TYR A 33 -35.68 6.28 -11.93
C TYR A 33 -34.85 5.11 -11.40
N PRO A 34 -35.49 4.10 -10.78
CA PRO A 34 -34.76 2.93 -10.30
C PRO A 34 -34.15 2.21 -11.50
N SER A 35 -32.82 2.11 -11.50
CA SER A 35 -32.10 1.33 -12.49
C SER A 35 -32.35 -0.16 -12.29
N ASP A 36 -32.02 -0.96 -13.32
CA ASP A 36 -32.21 -2.41 -13.27
C ASP A 36 -31.50 -3.02 -12.04
N PRO A 37 -32.22 -3.76 -11.18
CA PRO A 37 -31.66 -4.26 -9.93
C PRO A 37 -30.54 -5.28 -10.15
N ARG A 38 -30.52 -5.98 -11.29
CA ARG A 38 -29.40 -6.90 -11.61
C ARG A 38 -28.14 -6.09 -11.88
N ARG A 39 -28.26 -4.97 -12.59
CA ARG A 39 -27.13 -4.08 -12.86
C ARG A 39 -26.52 -3.49 -11.59
N ILE A 40 -27.37 -3.13 -10.62
CA ILE A 40 -26.92 -2.67 -9.30
C ILE A 40 -26.19 -3.80 -8.57
N GLN A 41 -26.75 -5.01 -8.52
CA GLN A 41 -26.12 -6.17 -7.88
C GLN A 41 -24.76 -6.53 -8.51
N GLU A 42 -24.64 -6.45 -9.84
CA GLU A 42 -23.36 -6.65 -10.53
C GLU A 42 -22.30 -5.65 -10.07
N LEU A 43 -22.64 -4.37 -9.99
CA LEU A 43 -21.71 -3.32 -9.54
C LEU A 43 -21.38 -3.45 -8.06
N GLU A 44 -22.35 -3.79 -7.21
CA GLU A 44 -22.09 -4.07 -5.79
C GLU A 44 -21.12 -5.25 -5.62
N ARG A 45 -21.25 -6.29 -6.45
CA ARG A 45 -20.33 -7.41 -6.46
C ARG A 45 -18.92 -6.98 -6.88
N LEU A 46 -18.80 -6.21 -7.96
CA LEU A 46 -17.51 -5.69 -8.43
C LEU A 46 -16.83 -4.80 -7.37
N VAL A 47 -17.58 -3.91 -6.72
CA VAL A 47 -17.09 -3.07 -5.61
C VAL A 47 -16.57 -3.93 -4.46
N ARG A 48 -17.26 -5.03 -4.14
CA ARG A 48 -16.81 -5.97 -3.11
C ARG A 48 -15.51 -6.67 -3.50
N GLU A 49 -15.43 -7.20 -4.72
CA GLU A 49 -14.25 -7.88 -5.26
C GLU A 49 -13.02 -6.94 -5.32
N LEU A 50 -13.21 -5.66 -5.68
CA LEU A 50 -12.15 -4.65 -5.65
C LEU A 50 -11.65 -4.37 -4.23
N ARG A 51 -12.56 -4.24 -3.25
CA ARG A 51 -12.18 -4.07 -1.84
C ARG A 51 -11.40 -5.27 -1.30
N GLU A 52 -11.81 -6.48 -1.67
CA GLU A 52 -11.09 -7.71 -1.30
C GLU A 52 -9.70 -7.75 -1.94
N SER A 53 -9.58 -7.38 -3.21
CA SER A 53 -8.29 -7.29 -3.93
C SER A 53 -7.33 -6.29 -3.29
N ILE A 54 -7.82 -5.09 -2.94
CA ILE A 54 -7.02 -4.08 -2.24
C ILE A 54 -6.56 -4.60 -0.88
N ASN A 55 -7.45 -5.24 -0.11
CA ASN A 55 -7.09 -5.80 1.19
C ASN A 55 -6.12 -6.98 1.08
N ALA A 56 -6.28 -7.85 0.08
CA ALA A 56 -5.35 -8.94 -0.20
C ALA A 56 -3.96 -8.37 -0.52
N ARG A 57 -3.89 -7.37 -1.41
CA ARG A 57 -2.64 -6.70 -1.77
C ARG A 57 -1.98 -6.02 -0.58
N ARG A 58 -2.75 -5.32 0.26
CA ARG A 58 -2.26 -4.73 1.51
C ARG A 58 -1.70 -5.78 2.47
N ARG A 59 -2.34 -6.94 2.59
CA ARG A 59 -1.84 -8.06 3.42
C ARG A 59 -0.56 -8.66 2.85
N GLU A 60 -0.47 -8.85 1.54
CA GLU A 60 0.75 -9.32 0.88
C GLU A 60 1.93 -8.37 1.13
N LEU A 61 1.71 -7.07 0.99
CA LEU A 61 2.71 -6.06 1.27
C LEU A 61 3.05 -6.02 2.77
N SER A 62 2.06 -6.14 3.67
CA SER A 62 2.30 -6.18 5.12
C SER A 62 3.08 -7.43 5.55
N GLY A 63 2.87 -8.56 4.88
CA GLY A 63 3.59 -9.81 5.15
C GLY A 63 4.99 -9.84 4.54
N LYS A 64 5.21 -9.12 3.42
CA LYS A 64 6.56 -8.88 2.86
C LYS A 64 7.35 -7.84 3.65
N VAL A 65 6.68 -6.87 4.28
CA VAL A 65 7.27 -5.88 5.19
C VAL A 65 7.19 -6.38 6.65
N GLY A 66 7.49 -7.67 6.88
CA GLY A 66 7.89 -8.20 8.19
C GLY A 66 9.40 -7.96 8.38
N PRO A 67 9.89 -7.71 9.62
CA PRO A 67 11.14 -6.99 9.87
C PRO A 67 12.36 -7.75 9.33
N ARG A 68 12.81 -7.40 8.13
CA ARG A 68 14.00 -8.00 7.52
C ARG A 68 15.10 -7.00 7.15
N ASP A 69 14.94 -5.74 7.55
CA ASP A 69 15.96 -4.69 7.39
C ASP A 69 16.05 -3.83 8.65
N ALA A 70 16.34 -4.45 9.80
CA ALA A 70 16.85 -3.74 10.98
C ALA A 70 18.15 -4.38 11.54
N SER A 71 18.75 -5.29 10.78
CA SER A 71 20.03 -5.93 11.09
C SER A 71 20.79 -6.15 9.79
N GLY A 72 21.57 -5.17 9.37
CA GLY A 72 22.27 -5.26 8.08
C GLY A 72 23.19 -4.10 7.72
N ASP A 73 23.75 -3.37 8.67
CA ASP A 73 25.00 -2.63 8.41
C ASP A 73 26.07 -3.06 9.42
N PRO A 74 26.91 -4.04 9.07
CA PRO A 74 28.14 -4.30 9.77
C PRO A 74 29.32 -3.88 8.90
N SER A 75 29.42 -2.62 8.45
CA SER A 75 30.69 -2.08 7.91
C SER A 75 30.63 -0.57 7.67
N LEU A 76 31.12 0.23 8.64
CA LEU A 76 32.14 1.30 8.45
C LEU A 76 32.14 2.31 9.61
N VAL A 77 32.57 1.88 10.80
CA VAL A 77 33.36 2.77 11.68
C VAL A 77 34.51 1.94 12.22
N GLY A 78 35.56 1.84 11.41
CA GLY A 78 36.86 1.38 11.87
C GLY A 78 37.31 2.32 12.99
N ALA A 79 37.29 1.80 14.22
CA ALA A 79 37.98 2.39 15.34
C ALA A 79 39.47 2.46 14.98
N HIS A 80 39.96 3.66 14.68
CA HIS A 80 41.38 3.94 14.66
C HIS A 80 41.82 4.19 16.12
N PRO A 81 42.60 3.30 16.75
CA PRO A 81 43.25 3.63 18.01
C PRO A 81 44.37 4.63 17.72
N GLN A 82 44.23 5.86 18.21
CA GLN A 82 45.32 6.84 18.18
C GLN A 82 46.41 6.40 19.16
N ALA A 83 47.40 5.69 18.64
CA ALA A 83 48.60 5.30 19.37
C ALA A 83 49.40 6.56 19.73
N LYS A 84 49.55 6.81 21.03
CA LYS A 84 50.63 7.64 21.59
C LYS A 84 51.97 6.97 21.24
N GLY A 85 52.86 7.72 20.60
CA GLY A 85 54.26 7.34 20.41
C GLY A 85 55.11 8.57 20.05
N PRO A 86 56.40 8.60 20.44
CA PRO A 86 57.12 9.80 20.88
C PRO A 86 58.04 10.38 19.79
N ASP A 87 58.48 11.64 19.91
CA ASP A 87 59.92 11.96 19.85
C ASP A 87 60.26 13.44 20.19
N ARG A 88 61.49 13.62 20.67
CA ARG A 88 62.19 14.81 21.17
C ARG A 88 62.42 15.91 20.12
N VAL A 89 62.56 17.16 20.59
CA VAL A 89 63.73 18.05 20.39
C VAL A 89 63.80 19.09 21.50
#